data_AF-A0A1D2N996-F1
#
_entry.id   AF-A0A1D2N996-F1
#
_cell.length_a   1.000
_cell.length_b   1.000
_cell.length_c   1.000
_cell.angle_alpha   90.00
_cell.angle_beta   90.00
_cell.angle_gamma   90.00
#
_symmetry.space_group_name_H-M   'P 1'
#
loop_
_entity.id
_entity.type
_entity.pdbx_description
1 polymer ?
#
loop_
_entity_poly.entity_id
_entity_poly.type
_entity_poly.pdbx_seq_one_letter_code
_entity_poly.pdbx_strand_id
1 'polypeptide(L)'
;MPLFTTFTEPVRVKYISTILSKATIFNVLIAILTLVIPYLICYRMQGFWLILETFREQPQVLFKHQALAILEVKNADGTQSNLIWTTFPGHRSMVDSKVFPFIRSREPDVNYDAVKDYLDIDITFPLQKDESVFAAHIVLLFEYKLKTFTNLEMESMVYAGYVAGSNGSSYEFTGDLSLVQKQPLWSRHYDNRFNNDVVPRHSLNSKDYSLGKIIKEYAARNVSTTLKNKYELWTTSGSSYTKEFSIIGKIMYTEDSYQCWAGIWQMLKWAWIQYFCVFIVVYSILRAFQRTVYKARLFETVLVVPWEKRHVQMNF
;
A
#
# COMPACT_ATOMS: atom_id res chain seq x y z
N MET A 1 10.32 -56.79 -44.85
CA MET A 1 10.56 -55.39 -44.45
C MET A 1 9.58 -55.04 -43.34
N PRO A 2 10.03 -54.53 -42.18
CA PRO A 2 9.12 -54.04 -41.14
C PRO A 2 8.50 -52.70 -41.57
N LEU A 3 7.18 -52.64 -41.57
CA LEU A 3 6.41 -51.43 -41.89
C LEU A 3 6.29 -50.56 -40.63
N PHE A 4 6.56 -49.26 -40.77
CA PHE A 4 6.36 -48.27 -39.71
C PHE A 4 5.33 -47.24 -40.18
N THR A 5 4.35 -46.94 -39.33
CA THR A 5 3.35 -45.91 -39.58
C THR A 5 3.99 -44.54 -39.47
N THR A 6 4.12 -43.83 -40.60
CA THR A 6 4.73 -42.50 -40.68
C THR A 6 3.75 -41.37 -40.31
N PHE A 7 2.45 -41.60 -40.46
CA PHE A 7 1.42 -40.57 -40.20
C PHE A 7 0.08 -41.21 -39.84
N THR A 8 -0.68 -40.56 -38.95
CA THR A 8 -2.06 -40.93 -38.63
C THR A 8 -2.94 -39.69 -38.59
N GLU A 9 -4.14 -39.78 -39.17
CA GLU A 9 -5.15 -38.71 -39.16
C GLU A 9 -6.42 -39.17 -38.44
N PRO A 10 -7.01 -38.35 -37.55
CA PRO A 10 -8.22 -38.74 -36.83
C PRO A 10 -9.46 -38.72 -37.73
N VAL A 11 -10.10 -39.88 -37.89
CA VAL A 11 -11.36 -39.98 -38.62
C VAL A 11 -12.53 -39.47 -37.77
N ARG A 12 -13.30 -38.50 -38.29
CA ARG A 12 -14.45 -37.90 -37.59
C ARG A 12 -15.69 -38.80 -37.69
N VAL A 13 -16.10 -39.38 -36.58
CA VAL A 13 -17.40 -40.08 -36.44
C VAL A 13 -18.44 -39.10 -35.93
N LYS A 14 -19.60 -39.00 -36.60
CA LYS A 14 -20.70 -38.11 -36.21
C LYS A 14 -21.84 -38.93 -35.57
N TYR A 15 -22.38 -38.44 -34.48
CA TYR A 15 -23.60 -38.96 -33.85
C TYR A 15 -24.71 -37.94 -34.08
N ILE A 16 -25.74 -38.31 -34.83
CA ILE A 16 -26.84 -37.41 -35.21
C ILE A 16 -28.10 -37.77 -34.41
N SER A 17 -28.80 -36.75 -33.91
CA SER A 17 -30.06 -36.87 -33.17
C SER A 17 -31.05 -35.79 -33.61
N THR A 18 -32.35 -35.99 -33.36
CA THR A 18 -33.39 -34.96 -33.52
C THR A 18 -33.31 -33.90 -32.42
N ILE A 19 -33.85 -32.70 -32.69
CA ILE A 19 -33.73 -31.49 -31.84
C ILE A 19 -34.35 -31.69 -30.44
N LEU A 20 -35.40 -32.49 -30.32
CA LEU A 20 -36.16 -32.75 -29.08
C LEU A 20 -35.93 -34.16 -28.51
N SER A 21 -34.69 -34.66 -28.53
CA SER A 21 -34.34 -36.00 -28.06
C SER A 21 -33.64 -36.01 -26.69
N LYS A 22 -33.60 -37.17 -26.03
CA LYS A 22 -32.82 -37.35 -24.77
C LYS A 22 -31.33 -37.01 -24.97
N ALA A 23 -30.79 -37.25 -26.17
CA ALA A 23 -29.41 -36.94 -26.52
C ALA A 23 -29.15 -35.42 -26.61
N THR A 24 -30.10 -34.63 -27.11
CA THR A 24 -29.96 -33.17 -27.16
C THR A 24 -30.05 -32.55 -25.76
N ILE A 25 -30.97 -33.03 -24.92
CA ILE A 25 -31.06 -32.62 -23.51
C ILE A 25 -29.75 -32.92 -22.77
N PHE A 26 -29.18 -34.11 -22.96
CA PHE A 26 -27.90 -34.48 -22.38
C PHE A 26 -26.75 -33.57 -22.84
N ASN A 27 -26.68 -33.25 -24.13
CA ASN A 27 -25.66 -32.34 -24.66
C ASN A 27 -25.81 -30.91 -24.11
N VAL A 28 -27.05 -30.42 -24.00
CA VAL A 28 -27.33 -29.12 -23.38
C VAL A 28 -26.92 -29.13 -21.91
N LEU A 29 -27.24 -30.20 -21.17
CA LEU A 29 -26.85 -30.33 -19.77
C LEU A 29 -25.33 -30.36 -19.61
N ILE A 30 -24.61 -31.13 -20.44
CA ILE A 30 -23.14 -31.13 -20.42
C ILE A 30 -22.58 -29.75 -20.76
N ALA A 31 -23.15 -29.05 -21.75
CA ALA A 31 -22.70 -27.71 -22.11
C ALA A 31 -22.89 -26.72 -20.95
N ILE A 32 -24.05 -26.75 -20.29
CA ILE A 32 -24.31 -25.94 -19.09
C ILE A 32 -23.33 -26.31 -17.99
N LEU A 33 -23.14 -27.60 -17.71
CA LEU A 33 -22.24 -28.08 -16.66
C LEU A 33 -20.78 -27.67 -16.91
N THR A 34 -20.35 -27.70 -18.17
CA THR A 34 -19.03 -27.26 -18.62
C THR A 34 -18.80 -25.78 -18.34
N LEU A 35 -19.84 -24.94 -18.41
CA LEU A 35 -19.73 -23.50 -18.13
C LEU A 35 -19.85 -23.19 -16.63
N VAL A 36 -20.75 -23.89 -15.93
CA VAL A 36 -21.11 -23.60 -14.52
C VAL A 36 -20.10 -24.18 -13.54
N ILE A 37 -19.59 -25.41 -13.74
CA ILE A 37 -18.62 -26.01 -12.81
C ILE A 37 -17.36 -25.14 -12.66
N PRO A 38 -16.70 -24.68 -13.75
CA PRO A 38 -15.52 -23.83 -13.61
C PRO A 38 -15.80 -22.54 -12.86
N TYR A 39 -16.94 -21.91 -13.13
CA TYR A 39 -17.37 -20.71 -12.40
C TYR A 39 -17.50 -20.97 -10.89
N LEU A 40 -18.19 -22.06 -10.50
CA LEU A 40 -18.36 -22.41 -9.09
C LEU A 40 -17.03 -22.70 -8.39
N ILE A 41 -16.13 -23.41 -9.07
CA ILE A 41 -14.79 -23.70 -8.54
C ILE A 41 -14.01 -22.40 -8.36
N CYS A 42 -13.92 -21.54 -9.40
CA CYS A 42 -13.21 -20.27 -9.32
C CYS A 42 -13.79 -19.34 -8.25
N TYR A 43 -15.12 -19.31 -8.11
CA TYR A 43 -15.79 -18.53 -7.07
C TYR A 43 -15.42 -19.02 -5.65
N ARG A 44 -15.33 -20.35 -5.45
CA ARG A 44 -14.93 -20.95 -4.17
C ARG A 44 -13.45 -20.76 -3.86
N MET A 45 -12.58 -20.65 -4.86
CA MET A 45 -11.12 -20.53 -4.71
C MET A 45 -10.64 -19.11 -4.31
N GLN A 46 -11.55 -18.17 -4.03
CA GLN A 46 -11.25 -16.83 -3.49
C GLN A 46 -10.22 -15.99 -4.29
N GLY A 47 -10.24 -16.08 -5.63
CA GLY A 47 -9.38 -15.28 -6.51
C GLY A 47 -10.12 -14.61 -7.67
N PHE A 48 -11.42 -14.90 -7.84
CA PHE A 48 -12.21 -14.45 -8.99
C PHE A 48 -12.52 -12.94 -8.93
N TRP A 49 -12.71 -12.40 -7.73
CA TRP A 49 -12.92 -10.98 -7.47
C TRP A 49 -11.79 -10.45 -6.58
N LEU A 50 -10.67 -10.11 -7.20
CA LEU A 50 -9.58 -9.45 -6.50
C LEU A 50 -9.96 -7.98 -6.26
N ILE A 51 -10.38 -7.65 -5.05
CA ILE A 51 -10.87 -6.31 -4.71
C ILE A 51 -9.71 -5.34 -4.40
N LEU A 52 -8.66 -5.86 -3.75
CA LEU A 52 -7.52 -5.09 -3.28
C LEU A 52 -6.23 -5.62 -3.87
N GLU A 53 -5.33 -4.70 -4.21
CA GLU A 53 -3.99 -5.00 -4.69
C GLU A 53 -2.96 -4.24 -3.88
N THR A 54 -1.84 -4.91 -3.63
CA THR A 54 -0.72 -4.32 -2.91
C THR A 54 0.34 -3.91 -3.93
N PHE A 55 0.73 -2.65 -3.88
CA PHE A 55 1.80 -2.08 -4.69
C PHE A 55 2.95 -1.67 -3.78
N ARG A 56 4.16 -1.62 -4.36
CA ARG A 56 5.36 -1.15 -3.69
C ARG A 56 5.97 -0.04 -4.52
N GLU A 57 6.21 1.11 -3.89
CA GLU A 57 6.72 2.32 -4.53
C GLU A 57 7.55 3.12 -3.52
N GLN A 58 8.60 3.79 -4.00
CA GLN A 58 9.29 4.83 -3.22
C GLN A 58 8.54 6.16 -3.37
N PRO A 59 8.05 6.75 -2.27
CA PRO A 59 7.34 8.02 -2.33
C PRO A 59 8.27 9.18 -2.67
N GLN A 60 7.75 10.17 -3.39
CA GLN A 60 8.43 11.45 -3.54
C GLN A 60 8.12 12.30 -2.31
N VAL A 61 9.13 12.48 -1.46
CA VAL A 61 9.04 13.22 -0.21
C VAL A 61 9.89 14.47 -0.29
N LEU A 62 9.34 15.59 0.17
CA LEU A 62 10.05 16.86 0.28
C LEU A 62 9.80 17.47 1.64
N PHE A 63 10.86 17.81 2.36
CA PHE A 63 10.76 18.53 3.62
C PHE A 63 10.26 19.96 3.38
N LYS A 64 9.13 20.34 4.01
CA LYS A 64 8.53 21.67 3.81
C LYS A 64 9.27 22.79 4.56
N HIS A 65 10.38 22.47 5.23
CA HIS A 65 11.08 23.35 6.17
C HIS A 65 10.15 23.92 7.26
N GLN A 66 9.15 23.14 7.64
CA GLN A 66 8.20 23.49 8.69
C GLN A 66 8.37 22.51 9.86
N ALA A 67 8.68 23.07 11.03
CA ALA A 67 8.99 22.32 12.22
C ALA A 67 8.45 22.99 13.48
N LEU A 68 8.09 22.16 14.46
CA LEU A 68 7.77 22.55 15.83
C LEU A 68 8.62 21.69 16.76
N ALA A 69 9.44 22.34 17.58
CA ALA A 69 10.22 21.69 18.62
C ALA A 69 9.78 22.21 19.99
N ILE A 70 9.66 21.28 20.94
CA ILE A 70 9.33 21.56 22.32
C ILE A 70 10.38 20.84 23.16
N LEU A 71 11.17 21.60 23.91
CA LEU A 71 12.11 21.08 24.90
C LEU A 71 11.53 21.32 26.28
N GLU A 72 11.52 20.30 27.12
CA GLU A 72 11.19 20.46 28.53
C GLU A 72 12.50 20.59 29.31
N VAL A 73 12.61 21.71 30.02
CA VAL A 73 13.82 22.16 30.68
C VAL A 73 13.57 22.26 32.16
N LYS A 74 14.60 21.90 32.93
CA LYS A 74 14.65 22.07 34.36
C LYS A 74 15.74 23.09 34.70
N ASN A 75 15.35 24.15 35.38
CA ASN A 75 16.27 25.15 35.91
C ASN A 75 16.96 24.66 37.19
N ALA A 76 18.05 25.32 37.57
CA ALA A 76 18.76 25.08 38.84
C ALA A 76 17.83 25.15 40.08
N ASP A 77 16.80 26.01 40.04
CA ASP A 77 15.79 26.16 41.10
C ASP A 77 14.77 25.00 41.16
N GLY A 78 14.90 24.01 40.27
CA GLY A 78 13.98 22.87 40.16
C GLY A 78 12.66 23.18 39.45
N THR A 79 12.45 24.42 39.01
CA THR A 79 11.29 24.81 38.20
C THR A 79 11.38 24.22 36.80
N GLN A 80 10.26 23.69 36.32
CA GLN A 80 10.14 23.14 34.97
C GLN A 80 9.56 24.21 34.04
N SER A 81 10.20 24.39 32.90
CA SER A 81 9.77 25.31 31.84
C SER A 81 9.84 24.62 30.48
N ASN A 82 9.00 25.06 29.54
CA ASN A 82 8.98 24.52 28.19
C ASN A 82 9.59 25.56 27.24
N LEU A 83 10.70 25.21 26.59
CA LEU A 83 11.25 25.99 25.49
C LEU A 83 10.59 25.54 24.20
N ILE A 84 9.84 26.45 23.58
CA ILE A 84 9.09 26.17 22.36
C ILE A 84 9.73 26.95 21.21
N TRP A 85 10.08 26.22 20.15
CA TRP A 85 10.51 26.81 18.89
C TRP A 85 9.62 26.32 17.75
N THR A 86 9.23 27.23 16.86
CA THR A 86 8.27 26.95 15.81
C THR A 86 8.57 27.79 14.57
N THR A 87 8.37 27.20 13.40
CA THR A 87 8.36 27.93 12.12
C THR A 87 6.98 28.49 11.78
N PHE A 88 5.92 28.10 12.50
CA PHE A 88 4.55 28.49 12.19
C PHE A 88 4.28 29.95 12.60
N PRO A 89 3.86 30.83 11.68
CA PRO A 89 3.74 32.26 11.96
C PRO A 89 2.69 32.58 13.03
N GLY A 90 1.53 31.89 13.02
CA GLY A 90 0.49 32.07 14.03
C GLY A 90 0.99 31.73 15.42
N HIS A 91 1.62 30.56 15.60
CA HIS A 91 2.18 30.16 16.89
C HIS A 91 3.32 31.07 17.35
N ARG A 92 4.22 31.43 16.43
CA ARG A 92 5.36 32.31 16.71
C ARG A 92 4.93 33.68 17.24
N SER A 93 3.78 34.18 16.82
CA SER A 93 3.23 35.46 17.32
C SER A 93 2.72 35.39 18.76
N MET A 94 2.38 34.19 19.24
CA MET A 94 1.84 33.95 20.59
C MET A 94 2.90 33.48 21.58
N VAL A 95 3.98 32.88 21.08
CA VAL A 95 5.11 32.41 21.88
C VAL A 95 6.18 33.50 21.90
N ASP A 96 6.54 33.96 23.09
CA ASP A 96 7.73 34.81 23.29
C ASP A 96 8.99 33.95 23.09
N SER A 97 9.36 33.72 21.82
CA SER A 97 10.46 32.83 21.46
C SER A 97 11.80 33.49 21.79
N LYS A 98 12.30 33.27 23.02
CA LYS A 98 13.63 33.71 23.45
C LYS A 98 14.77 32.86 22.88
N VAL A 99 14.44 31.76 22.20
CA VAL A 99 15.41 30.77 21.71
C VAL A 99 15.32 30.65 20.19
N PHE A 100 16.43 30.92 19.52
CA PHE A 100 16.60 30.76 18.08
C PHE A 100 17.62 29.65 17.83
N PRO A 101 17.18 28.43 17.48
CA PRO A 101 18.09 27.36 17.17
C PRO A 101 18.77 27.57 15.82
N PHE A 102 19.94 26.98 15.69
CA PHE A 102 20.64 26.86 14.42
C PHE A 102 20.21 25.55 13.75
N ILE A 103 19.76 25.62 12.49
CA ILE A 103 19.14 24.49 11.78
C ILE A 103 19.93 24.19 10.52
N ARG A 104 20.28 22.92 10.33
CA ARG A 104 20.81 22.36 9.09
C ARG A 104 19.87 21.26 8.61
N SER A 105 19.52 21.28 7.33
CA SER A 105 18.73 20.23 6.69
C SER A 105 19.35 19.87 5.34
N ARG A 106 19.45 18.58 5.04
CA ARG A 106 19.99 18.09 3.78
C ARG A 106 19.16 16.91 3.28
N GLU A 107 18.75 16.98 2.02
CA GLU A 107 18.04 15.90 1.31
C GLU A 107 18.85 15.44 0.09
N PRO A 108 19.85 14.57 0.30
CA PRO A 108 20.62 14.02 -0.80
C PRO A 108 19.79 13.00 -1.60
N ASP A 109 20.18 12.88 -2.86
CA ASP A 109 19.81 11.81 -3.79
C ASP A 109 21.12 11.05 -4.02
N VAL A 110 21.25 9.87 -3.43
CA VAL A 110 22.48 9.07 -3.40
C VAL A 110 22.56 8.16 -4.62
N ASN A 111 21.42 7.67 -5.11
CA ASN A 111 21.35 6.78 -6.26
C ASN A 111 21.16 7.52 -7.60
N TYR A 112 20.96 8.84 -7.58
CA TYR A 112 20.75 9.74 -8.72
C TYR A 112 19.50 9.42 -9.56
N ASP A 113 18.43 8.96 -8.92
CA ASP A 113 17.15 8.64 -9.59
C ASP A 113 16.16 9.82 -9.64
N ALA A 114 16.59 11.01 -9.20
CA ALA A 114 15.80 12.23 -9.06
C ALA A 114 14.69 12.16 -7.97
N VAL A 115 14.72 11.13 -7.13
CA VAL A 115 13.96 11.02 -5.88
C VAL A 115 14.92 11.23 -4.72
N LYS A 116 14.42 11.79 -3.60
CA LYS A 116 15.24 11.97 -2.40
C LYS A 116 15.29 10.66 -1.63
N ASP A 117 16.45 10.33 -1.06
CA ASP A 117 16.64 9.07 -0.34
C ASP A 117 16.45 9.18 1.17
N TYR A 118 16.83 10.33 1.75
CA TYR A 118 16.68 10.57 3.18
C TYR A 118 16.76 12.06 3.50
N LEU A 119 16.32 12.43 4.70
CA LEU A 119 16.55 13.73 5.32
C LEU A 119 17.54 13.57 6.47
N ASP A 120 18.66 14.29 6.39
CA ASP A 120 19.49 14.60 7.55
C ASP A 120 19.08 15.97 8.08
N ILE A 121 18.67 16.03 9.34
CA ILE A 121 18.33 17.27 10.04
C ILE A 121 19.13 17.39 11.34
N ASP A 122 19.67 18.57 11.59
CA ASP A 122 20.43 18.90 12.79
C ASP A 122 19.94 20.26 13.30
N ILE A 123 19.43 20.28 14.53
CA ILE A 123 18.89 21.47 15.18
C ILE A 123 19.58 21.67 16.51
N THR A 124 20.40 22.73 16.60
CA THR A 124 21.14 23.08 17.81
C THR A 124 20.46 24.23 18.53
N PHE A 125 20.01 23.98 19.76
CA PHE A 125 19.37 24.96 20.64
C PHE A 125 20.40 25.55 21.60
N PRO A 126 20.59 26.88 21.63
CA PRO A 126 21.37 27.52 22.68
C PRO A 126 20.59 27.48 24.00
N LEU A 127 21.22 26.95 25.05
CA LEU A 127 20.69 26.89 26.41
C LEU A 127 21.32 27.98 27.29
N GLN A 128 20.58 28.43 28.30
CA GLN A 128 21.16 29.27 29.35
C GLN A 128 21.99 28.45 30.34
N LYS A 129 22.84 29.11 31.14
CA LYS A 129 23.85 28.44 31.99
C LYS A 129 23.26 27.50 33.05
N ASP A 130 22.00 27.69 33.42
CA ASP A 130 21.33 26.96 34.48
C ASP A 130 20.19 26.06 33.96
N GLU A 131 20.05 25.96 32.64
CA GLU A 131 19.00 25.22 31.96
C GLU A 131 19.49 23.81 31.59
N SER A 132 18.71 22.80 31.97
CA SER A 132 18.99 21.41 31.60
C SER A 132 17.79 20.74 30.96
N VAL A 133 17.98 20.15 29.78
CA VAL A 133 16.89 19.53 29.01
C VAL A 133 16.70 18.09 29.47
N PHE A 134 15.46 17.68 29.76
CA PHE A 134 15.14 16.29 30.10
C PHE A 134 14.17 15.65 29.11
N ALA A 135 13.41 16.42 28.35
CA ALA A 135 12.59 15.90 27.26
C ALA A 135 12.73 16.75 26.01
N ALA A 136 12.66 16.09 24.86
CA ALA A 136 12.65 16.73 23.56
C ALA A 136 11.55 16.14 22.69
N HIS A 137 10.74 17.00 22.09
CA HIS A 137 9.69 16.65 21.15
C HIS A 137 9.88 17.45 19.87
N ILE A 138 9.80 16.80 18.73
CA ILE A 138 9.93 17.43 17.42
C ILE A 138 8.84 16.91 16.48
N VAL A 139 8.23 17.86 15.77
CA VAL A 139 7.27 17.63 14.71
C VAL A 139 7.84 18.24 13.44
N LEU A 140 7.95 17.41 12.39
CA LEU A 140 8.45 17.80 11.07
C LEU A 140 7.34 17.58 10.04
N LEU A 141 7.15 18.54 9.14
CA LEU A 141 6.16 18.44 8.07
C LEU A 141 6.81 18.20 6.71
N PHE A 142 6.18 17.33 5.92
CA PHE A 142 6.63 16.89 4.61
C PHE A 142 5.51 17.03 3.59
N GLU A 143 5.88 17.30 2.35
CA GLU A 143 5.03 17.05 1.20
C GLU A 143 5.29 15.62 0.74
N TYR A 144 4.24 14.80 0.69
CA TYR A 144 4.34 13.38 0.38
C TYR A 144 3.51 13.08 -0.86
N LYS A 145 4.15 12.53 -1.89
CA LYS A 145 3.50 12.19 -3.16
C LYS A 145 3.76 10.75 -3.57
N LEU A 146 2.68 10.08 -3.99
CA LEU A 146 2.73 8.83 -4.74
C LEU A 146 2.27 9.14 -6.18
N LYS A 147 2.93 8.56 -7.18
CA LYS A 147 2.63 8.85 -8.60
C LYS A 147 2.49 7.61 -9.48
N THR A 148 2.99 6.45 -9.06
CA THR A 148 3.10 5.29 -9.94
C THR A 148 1.76 4.60 -10.15
N PHE A 149 1.06 4.23 -9.06
CA PHE A 149 -0.23 3.52 -9.15
C PHE A 149 -1.42 4.33 -8.62
N THR A 150 -1.14 5.27 -7.73
CA THR A 150 -2.10 6.23 -7.19
C THR A 150 -1.48 7.62 -7.29
N ASN A 151 -2.29 8.64 -7.58
CA ASN A 151 -1.84 10.02 -7.58
C ASN A 151 -2.26 10.65 -6.25
N LEU A 152 -1.57 10.29 -5.18
CA LEU A 152 -1.84 10.84 -3.84
C LEU A 152 -0.92 12.02 -3.61
N GLU A 153 -1.49 13.17 -3.26
CA GLU A 153 -0.74 14.28 -2.67
C GLU A 153 -1.25 14.56 -1.27
N MET A 154 -0.35 14.60 -0.30
CA MET A 154 -0.71 14.90 1.08
C MET A 154 0.37 15.67 1.82
N GLU A 155 -0.06 16.41 2.84
CA GLU A 155 0.84 16.91 3.86
C GLU A 155 1.01 15.84 4.94
N SER A 156 2.24 15.36 5.03
CA SER A 156 2.70 14.35 5.96
C SER A 156 3.35 15.03 7.18
N MET A 157 3.30 14.33 8.30
CA MET A 157 3.96 14.70 9.54
C MET A 157 4.74 13.52 10.10
N VAL A 158 5.91 13.83 10.64
CA VAL A 158 6.67 12.93 11.51
C VAL A 158 6.72 13.54 12.89
N TYR A 159 6.42 12.72 13.89
CA TYR A 159 6.63 13.04 15.29
C TYR A 159 7.74 12.15 15.85
N ALA A 160 8.75 12.77 16.44
CA ALA A 160 9.78 12.10 17.21
C ALA A 160 9.86 12.81 18.57
N GLY A 161 10.01 12.03 19.64
CA GLY A 161 10.13 12.60 20.96
C GLY A 161 10.58 11.59 21.97
N TYR A 162 11.37 12.05 22.92
CA TYR A 162 11.98 11.24 23.96
C TYR A 162 11.93 12.00 25.28
N VAL A 163 11.51 11.31 26.34
CA VAL A 163 11.51 11.81 27.71
C VAL A 163 12.55 11.03 28.48
N ALA A 164 13.65 11.68 28.84
CA ALA A 164 14.74 11.09 29.59
C ALA A 164 14.55 11.29 31.09
N GLY A 165 15.07 10.35 31.88
CA GLY A 165 15.19 10.51 33.33
C GLY A 165 16.40 11.37 33.76
N SER A 166 17.28 11.73 32.81
CA SER A 166 18.52 12.46 33.05
C SER A 166 18.72 13.59 32.04
N ASN A 167 19.48 14.60 32.46
CA ASN A 167 19.77 15.78 31.64
C ASN A 167 20.54 15.39 30.37
N GLY A 168 20.01 15.77 29.22
CA GLY A 168 20.58 15.49 27.91
C GLY A 168 21.39 16.64 27.34
N SER A 169 22.37 16.26 26.52
CA SER A 169 23.11 17.14 25.63
C SER A 169 22.68 16.97 24.16
N SER A 170 22.24 15.76 23.78
CA SER A 170 21.70 15.53 22.45
C SER A 170 20.60 14.47 22.43
N TYR A 171 19.69 14.63 21.48
CA TYR A 171 18.67 13.66 21.11
C TYR A 171 18.87 13.27 19.65
N GLU A 172 19.23 12.01 19.42
CA GLU A 172 19.39 11.46 18.08
C GLU A 172 18.26 10.48 17.78
N PHE A 173 17.64 10.62 16.62
CA PHE A 173 16.64 9.67 16.14
C PHE A 173 16.89 9.30 14.68
N THR A 174 16.82 8.00 14.40
CA THR A 174 16.88 7.45 13.04
C THR A 174 15.66 6.58 12.79
N GLY A 175 15.09 6.64 11.59
CA GLY A 175 14.00 5.73 11.24
C GLY A 175 13.54 5.86 9.79
N ASP A 176 12.68 4.93 9.40
CA ASP A 176 12.15 4.82 8.04
C ASP A 176 10.78 5.50 7.97
N LEU A 177 10.62 6.45 7.05
CA LEU A 177 9.35 7.10 6.79
C LEU A 177 8.41 6.13 6.10
N SER A 178 7.32 5.76 6.76
CA SER A 178 6.36 4.80 6.23
C SER A 178 4.94 5.35 6.27
N LEU A 179 4.18 5.02 5.23
CA LEU A 179 2.76 5.25 5.07
C LEU A 179 1.96 4.31 5.99
N VAL A 180 1.03 4.90 6.74
CA VAL A 180 0.00 4.19 7.47
C VAL A 180 -1.34 4.48 6.81
N GLN A 181 -1.92 3.44 6.22
CA GLN A 181 -3.24 3.48 5.58
C GLN A 181 -4.26 2.73 6.44
N LYS A 182 -5.40 3.35 6.70
CA LYS A 182 -6.60 2.72 7.30
C LYS A 182 -7.65 2.37 6.26
N GLN A 183 -7.59 3.04 5.10
CA GLN A 183 -8.45 2.78 3.97
C GLN A 183 -7.57 2.52 2.74
N PRO A 184 -7.98 1.62 1.83
CA PRO A 184 -7.28 1.45 0.57
C PRO A 184 -7.38 2.73 -0.28
N LEU A 185 -6.28 3.04 -0.96
CA LEU A 185 -6.20 4.17 -1.88
C LEU A 185 -6.93 3.86 -3.18
N TRP A 186 -7.39 4.89 -3.88
CA TRP A 186 -8.00 4.69 -5.19
C TRP A 186 -6.91 4.62 -6.25
N SER A 187 -6.96 3.59 -7.11
CA SER A 187 -6.01 3.48 -8.22
C SER A 187 -6.30 4.56 -9.27
N ARG A 188 -5.24 5.19 -9.80
CA ARG A 188 -5.27 6.16 -10.92
C ARG A 188 -6.11 7.44 -10.74
N HIS A 189 -6.73 7.64 -9.58
CA HIS A 189 -7.42 8.89 -9.26
C HIS A 189 -6.46 9.85 -8.55
N TYR A 190 -6.65 11.15 -8.78
CA TYR A 190 -5.94 12.19 -8.06
C TYR A 190 -6.60 12.42 -6.71
N ASP A 191 -5.91 12.05 -5.63
CA ASP A 191 -6.38 12.19 -4.26
C ASP A 191 -5.62 13.33 -3.56
N ASN A 192 -6.30 14.45 -3.37
CA ASN A 192 -5.80 15.62 -2.64
C ASN A 192 -6.51 15.86 -1.32
N ARG A 193 -7.33 14.90 -0.85
CA ARG A 193 -8.15 15.08 0.37
C ARG A 193 -7.29 15.31 1.62
N PHE A 194 -6.06 14.85 1.60
CA PHE A 194 -5.09 14.95 2.70
C PHE A 194 -4.03 16.04 2.47
N ASN A 195 -4.15 16.82 1.39
CA ASN A 195 -3.30 17.98 1.13
C ASN A 195 -3.81 19.24 1.85
N ASN A 196 -4.12 19.08 3.13
CA ASN A 196 -4.55 20.16 4.02
C ASN A 196 -3.56 20.24 5.18
N ASP A 197 -3.34 21.47 5.66
CA ASP A 197 -2.43 21.78 6.74
C ASP A 197 -2.64 20.85 7.95
N VAL A 198 -1.61 20.08 8.32
CA VAL A 198 -1.61 19.23 9.51
C VAL A 198 -1.58 20.08 10.77
N VAL A 199 -0.76 21.13 10.73
CA VAL A 199 -0.68 22.13 11.80
C VAL A 199 -1.16 23.46 11.20
N PRO A 200 -2.21 24.10 11.76
CA PRO A 200 -2.75 25.32 11.19
C PRO A 200 -1.71 26.44 11.28
N ARG A 201 -1.20 26.90 10.13
CA ARG A 201 -0.07 27.85 10.09
C ARG A 201 -0.39 29.24 10.65
N HIS A 202 -1.64 29.67 10.48
CA HIS A 202 -2.10 31.04 10.76
C HIS A 202 -3.12 31.11 11.90
N SER A 203 -3.37 30.01 12.63
CA SER A 203 -4.28 30.07 13.78
C SER A 203 -3.67 30.93 14.89
N LEU A 204 -4.48 31.77 15.53
CA LEU A 204 -4.13 32.59 16.69
C LEU A 204 -4.63 31.98 18.01
N ASN A 205 -4.93 30.69 18.02
CA ASN A 205 -5.36 29.98 19.20
C ASN A 205 -4.25 29.03 19.69
N SER A 206 -3.75 29.24 20.91
CA SER A 206 -2.67 28.44 21.48
C SER A 206 -3.02 26.95 21.59
N LYS A 207 -4.30 26.62 21.80
CA LYS A 207 -4.77 25.23 21.91
C LYS A 207 -4.60 24.43 20.62
N ASP A 208 -4.60 25.11 19.47
CA ASP A 208 -4.45 24.45 18.16
C ASP A 208 -3.03 23.90 17.94
N TYR A 209 -2.05 24.46 18.65
CA TYR A 209 -0.65 24.05 18.58
C TYR A 209 -0.25 23.06 19.67
N SER A 210 -1.20 22.62 20.50
CA SER A 210 -0.94 21.59 21.49
C SER A 210 -0.59 20.28 20.81
N LEU A 211 0.57 19.71 21.19
CA LEU A 211 1.10 18.48 20.59
C LEU A 211 0.07 17.32 20.64
N GLY A 212 -0.64 17.20 21.77
CA GLY A 212 -1.69 16.19 21.93
C GLY A 212 -2.86 16.34 20.93
N LYS A 213 -3.28 17.57 20.61
CA LYS A 213 -4.33 17.81 19.60
C LYS A 213 -3.82 17.48 18.20
N ILE A 214 -2.63 17.96 17.84
CA ILE A 214 -1.99 17.72 16.54
C ILE A 214 -1.85 16.21 16.28
N ILE A 215 -1.26 15.47 17.23
CA ILE A 215 -1.08 14.03 17.10
C ILE A 215 -2.43 13.31 17.00
N LYS A 216 -3.42 13.71 17.79
CA LYS A 216 -4.76 13.10 17.77
C LYS A 216 -5.48 13.31 16.43
N GLU A 217 -5.46 14.53 15.90
CA GLU A 217 -6.07 14.87 14.61
C GLU A 217 -5.34 14.18 13.45
N TYR A 218 -4.01 14.15 13.49
CA TYR A 218 -3.21 13.45 12.49
C TYR A 218 -3.43 11.94 12.52
N ALA A 219 -3.46 11.34 13.72
CA ALA A 219 -3.74 9.93 13.91
C ALA A 219 -5.18 9.56 13.51
N ALA A 220 -6.13 10.49 13.51
CA ALA A 220 -7.50 10.25 13.05
C ALA A 220 -7.60 10.11 11.53
N ARG A 221 -6.66 10.68 10.75
CA ARG A 221 -6.63 10.57 9.28
C ARG A 221 -6.62 9.12 8.83
N ASN A 222 -7.21 8.86 7.66
CA ASN A 222 -7.23 7.54 7.06
C ASN A 222 -5.91 7.20 6.36
N VAL A 223 -5.13 8.23 6.01
CA VAL A 223 -3.80 8.10 5.43
C VAL A 223 -2.89 9.05 6.20
N SER A 224 -1.82 8.52 6.76
CA SER A 224 -0.84 9.25 7.54
C SER A 224 0.54 8.62 7.35
N THR A 225 1.56 9.20 7.97
CA THR A 225 2.94 8.68 7.96
C THR A 225 3.44 8.52 9.38
N THR A 226 4.25 7.50 9.62
CA THR A 226 4.95 7.28 10.89
C THR A 226 6.38 6.86 10.63
N LEU A 227 7.24 7.01 11.65
CA LEU A 227 8.57 6.40 11.62
C LEU A 227 8.45 4.93 12.02
N LYS A 228 8.78 4.03 11.09
CA LYS A 228 9.04 2.62 11.38
C LYS A 228 10.54 2.44 11.64
N ASN A 229 10.90 1.30 12.23
CA ASN A 229 12.31 0.97 12.50
C ASN A 229 13.06 2.09 13.25
N LYS A 230 12.39 2.62 14.28
CA LYS A 230 12.83 3.81 15.00
C LYS A 230 13.93 3.46 16.01
N TYR A 231 15.09 4.09 15.87
CA TYR A 231 16.20 4.03 16.81
C TYR A 231 16.38 5.41 17.45
N GLU A 232 16.38 5.45 18.77
CA GLU A 232 16.51 6.69 19.54
C GLU A 232 17.66 6.57 20.51
N LEU A 233 18.50 7.60 20.54
CA LEU A 233 19.62 7.72 21.45
C LEU A 233 19.54 9.05 22.18
N TRP A 234 19.69 8.96 23.50
CA TRP A 234 19.77 10.12 24.37
C TRP A 234 21.18 10.19 24.95
N THR A 235 21.91 11.26 24.61
CA THR A 235 23.27 11.45 25.13
C THR A 235 23.20 12.37 26.33
N THR A 236 23.46 11.82 27.51
CA THR A 236 23.56 12.58 28.75
C THR A 236 24.77 13.53 28.70
N SER A 237 24.59 14.77 29.16
CA SER A 237 25.73 15.68 29.31
C SER A 237 26.70 15.13 30.36
N GLY A 238 27.98 15.01 30.04
CA GLY A 238 29.03 14.77 31.04
C GLY A 238 29.07 15.90 32.09
N SER A 239 29.97 15.81 33.07
CA SER A 239 30.16 16.74 34.21
C SER A 239 30.27 18.25 33.89
N SER A 240 30.16 18.67 32.63
CA SER A 240 30.12 20.05 32.19
C SER A 240 28.79 20.31 31.49
N TYR A 241 27.97 21.20 32.07
CA TYR A 241 26.72 21.68 31.47
C TYR A 241 27.01 22.20 30.05
N THR A 242 26.56 21.48 29.04
CA THR A 242 26.70 21.88 27.64
C THR A 242 25.77 23.07 27.40
N LYS A 243 26.31 24.17 26.87
CA LYS A 243 25.56 25.40 26.56
C LYS A 243 24.58 25.23 25.39
N GLU A 244 24.56 24.05 24.79
CA GLU A 244 23.81 23.76 23.58
C GLU A 244 23.20 22.37 23.70
N PHE A 245 22.00 22.21 23.13
CA PHE A 245 21.31 20.94 23.00
C PHE A 245 21.05 20.66 21.53
N SER A 246 21.48 19.50 21.02
CA SER A 246 21.34 19.17 19.60
C SER A 246 20.30 18.07 19.37
N ILE A 247 19.35 18.33 18.47
CA ILE A 247 18.44 17.32 17.93
C ILE A 247 18.96 16.89 16.56
N ILE A 248 19.38 15.64 16.46
CA ILE A 248 19.92 15.05 15.22
C ILE A 248 18.92 14.01 14.72
N GLY A 249 18.37 14.23 13.54
CA GLY A 249 17.38 13.36 12.92
C GLY A 249 17.89 12.82 11.59
N LYS A 250 17.75 11.50 11.39
CA LYS A 250 17.94 10.87 10.09
C LYS A 250 16.70 10.09 9.68
N ILE A 251 15.99 10.57 8.68
CA ILE A 251 14.72 9.97 8.22
C ILE A 251 14.94 9.40 6.82
N MET A 252 14.84 8.08 6.69
CA MET A 252 15.01 7.39 5.41
C MET A 252 13.69 7.39 4.61
N TYR A 253 13.76 7.68 3.33
CA TYR A 253 12.65 7.62 2.37
C TYR A 253 12.68 6.28 1.64
N THR A 254 12.22 5.25 2.35
CA THR A 254 12.22 3.86 1.87
C THR A 254 11.04 3.56 0.96
N GLU A 255 11.17 2.54 0.11
CA GLU A 255 10.03 1.93 -0.57
C GLU A 255 9.00 1.41 0.44
N ASP A 256 7.73 1.75 0.22
CA ASP A 256 6.65 1.28 1.07
C ASP A 256 5.58 0.52 0.28
N SER A 257 4.92 -0.41 0.98
CA SER A 257 3.81 -1.18 0.42
C SER A 257 2.48 -0.56 0.83
N TYR A 258 1.63 -0.25 -0.15
CA TYR A 258 0.29 0.28 0.07
C TYR A 258 -0.76 -0.50 -0.72
N GLN A 259 -2.02 -0.37 -0.32
CA GLN A 259 -3.14 -1.11 -0.89
C GLN A 259 -4.01 -0.17 -1.70
N CYS A 260 -4.38 -0.61 -2.90
CA CYS A 260 -5.32 0.08 -3.76
C CYS A 260 -6.52 -0.77 -4.11
N TRP A 261 -7.63 -0.10 -4.41
CA TRP A 261 -8.75 -0.74 -5.09
C TRP A 261 -8.34 -1.18 -6.49
N ALA A 262 -8.57 -2.45 -6.80
CA ALA A 262 -8.31 -2.98 -8.13
C ALA A 262 -9.26 -2.35 -9.16
N GLY A 263 -8.77 -2.07 -10.36
CA GLY A 263 -9.62 -1.62 -11.47
C GLY A 263 -10.45 -2.77 -12.05
N ILE A 264 -11.60 -2.45 -12.68
CA ILE A 264 -12.49 -3.42 -13.33
C ILE A 264 -11.72 -4.31 -14.33
N TRP A 265 -10.83 -3.71 -15.13
CA TRP A 265 -10.03 -4.44 -16.12
C TRP A 265 -9.04 -5.41 -15.48
N GLN A 266 -8.52 -5.06 -14.32
CA GLN A 266 -7.58 -5.89 -13.59
C GLN A 266 -8.28 -7.07 -12.93
N MET A 267 -9.46 -6.82 -12.35
CA MET A 267 -10.36 -7.87 -11.89
C MET A 267 -10.70 -8.84 -13.03
N LEU A 268 -11.09 -8.31 -14.20
CA LEU A 268 -11.44 -9.13 -15.37
C LEU A 268 -10.24 -9.95 -15.88
N LYS A 269 -9.03 -9.39 -15.89
CA LYS A 269 -7.80 -10.10 -16.25
C LYS A 269 -7.61 -11.35 -15.39
N TRP A 270 -7.69 -11.19 -14.07
CA TRP A 270 -7.50 -12.29 -13.13
C TRP A 270 -8.64 -13.32 -13.18
N ALA A 271 -9.88 -12.84 -13.26
CA ALA A 271 -11.06 -13.67 -13.44
C ALA A 271 -10.97 -14.55 -14.69
N TRP A 272 -10.54 -13.96 -15.83
CA TRP A 272 -10.38 -14.69 -17.09
C TRP A 272 -9.33 -15.80 -16.97
N ILE A 273 -8.15 -15.49 -16.45
CA ILE A 273 -7.04 -16.45 -16.34
C ILE A 273 -7.47 -17.66 -15.50
N GLN A 274 -8.05 -17.41 -14.33
CA GLN A 274 -8.52 -18.49 -13.44
C GLN A 274 -9.63 -19.31 -14.09
N TYR A 275 -10.63 -18.66 -14.67
CA TYR A 275 -11.74 -19.34 -15.32
C TYR A 275 -11.25 -20.24 -16.45
N PHE A 276 -10.37 -19.74 -17.33
CA PHE A 276 -9.90 -20.49 -18.48
C PHE A 276 -9.07 -21.72 -18.08
N CYS A 277 -8.22 -21.60 -17.06
CA CYS A 277 -7.44 -22.71 -16.53
C CYS A 277 -8.34 -23.86 -16.03
N VAL A 278 -9.37 -23.54 -15.24
CA VAL A 278 -10.31 -24.55 -14.73
C VAL A 278 -11.20 -25.08 -15.84
N PHE A 279 -11.64 -24.21 -16.75
CA PHE A 279 -12.49 -24.56 -17.89
C PHE A 279 -11.84 -25.63 -18.76
N ILE A 280 -10.56 -25.51 -19.11
CA ILE A 280 -9.86 -26.51 -19.94
C ILE A 280 -9.90 -27.91 -19.29
N VAL A 281 -9.65 -27.98 -17.99
CA VAL A 281 -9.62 -29.26 -17.26
C VAL A 281 -11.02 -29.87 -17.20
N VAL A 282 -12.01 -29.09 -16.79
CA VAL A 282 -13.42 -29.54 -16.70
C VAL A 282 -13.95 -29.93 -18.08
N TYR A 283 -13.69 -29.13 -19.11
CA TYR A 283 -14.06 -29.44 -20.49
C TYR A 283 -13.45 -30.76 -20.95
N SER A 284 -12.18 -31.01 -20.64
CA SER A 284 -11.50 -32.26 -21.01
C SER A 284 -12.13 -33.48 -20.34
N ILE A 285 -12.45 -33.38 -19.05
CA ILE A 285 -13.11 -34.46 -18.27
C ILE A 285 -14.52 -34.72 -18.80
N LEU A 286 -15.34 -33.67 -18.96
CA LEU A 286 -16.71 -33.81 -19.44
C LEU A 286 -16.77 -34.29 -20.88
N ARG A 287 -15.84 -33.89 -21.74
CA ARG A 287 -15.74 -34.39 -23.11
C ARG A 287 -15.33 -35.86 -23.15
N ALA A 288 -14.45 -36.30 -22.26
CA ALA A 288 -14.11 -37.71 -22.12
C ALA A 288 -15.34 -38.53 -21.68
N PHE A 289 -16.10 -38.04 -20.68
CA PHE A 289 -17.35 -38.64 -20.23
C PHE A 289 -18.43 -38.67 -21.33
N GLN A 290 -18.59 -37.59 -22.08
CA GLN A 290 -19.52 -37.54 -23.21
C GLN A 290 -19.14 -38.60 -24.27
N ARG A 291 -17.85 -38.76 -24.58
CA ARG A 291 -17.35 -39.80 -25.50
C ARG A 291 -17.65 -41.21 -25.01
N THR A 292 -17.50 -41.50 -23.71
CA THR A 292 -17.81 -42.84 -23.18
C THR A 292 -19.31 -43.14 -23.26
N VAL A 293 -20.16 -42.15 -22.96
CA VAL A 293 -21.62 -42.29 -23.04
C VAL A 293 -22.09 -42.58 -24.48
N TYR A 294 -21.55 -41.88 -25.47
CA TYR A 294 -21.88 -42.14 -26.88
C TYR A 294 -21.31 -43.47 -27.40
N LYS A 295 -20.12 -43.87 -26.95
CA LYS A 295 -19.56 -45.20 -27.26
C LYS A 295 -20.41 -46.33 -26.67
N ALA A 296 -20.95 -46.14 -25.48
CA ALA A 296 -21.84 -47.09 -24.82
C ALA A 296 -23.25 -47.17 -25.44
N ARG A 297 -23.58 -46.32 -26.42
CA ARG A 297 -24.89 -46.25 -27.10
C ARG A 297 -26.08 -46.09 -26.13
N LEU A 298 -25.88 -45.33 -25.05
CA LEU A 298 -26.93 -45.07 -24.05
C LEU A 298 -28.10 -44.21 -24.59
N PHE A 299 -27.91 -43.54 -25.73
CA PHE A 299 -28.94 -42.76 -26.41
C PHE A 299 -29.13 -43.26 -27.85
N GLU A 300 -30.39 -43.24 -28.30
CA GLU A 300 -30.75 -43.46 -29.70
C GLU A 300 -30.15 -42.36 -30.57
N THR A 301 -29.03 -42.68 -31.22
CA THR A 301 -28.32 -41.78 -32.11
C THR A 301 -27.94 -42.52 -33.39
N VAL A 302 -28.03 -41.82 -34.51
CA VAL A 302 -27.59 -42.36 -35.80
C VAL A 302 -26.09 -42.13 -35.91
N LEU A 303 -25.33 -43.23 -35.91
CA LEU A 303 -23.90 -43.22 -36.18
C LEU A 303 -23.66 -42.99 -37.68
N VAL A 304 -23.07 -41.86 -38.03
CA VAL A 304 -22.64 -41.56 -39.39
C VAL A 304 -21.12 -41.67 -39.44
N VAL A 305 -20.65 -42.65 -40.20
CA VAL A 305 -19.25 -42.98 -40.35
C VAL A 305 -18.79 -42.62 -41.76
N PRO A 306 -17.62 -41.98 -41.97
CA PRO A 306 -17.25 -41.40 -43.26
C PRO A 306 -17.15 -42.40 -44.43
N TRP A 307 -16.90 -43.67 -44.15
CA TRP A 307 -16.74 -44.72 -45.16
C TRP A 307 -18.03 -45.49 -45.47
N GLU A 308 -19.13 -45.24 -44.74
CA GLU A 308 -20.40 -45.93 -44.94
C GLU A 308 -21.43 -44.99 -45.60
N LYS A 309 -21.70 -45.17 -46.90
CA LYS A 309 -22.75 -44.43 -47.62
C LYS A 309 -24.13 -44.95 -47.19
N ARG A 310 -24.73 -44.39 -46.13
CA ARG A 310 -26.15 -44.60 -45.83
C ARG A 310 -26.98 -43.44 -46.37
N HIS A 311 -27.93 -43.74 -47.25
CA HIS A 311 -29.01 -42.82 -47.61
C HIS A 311 -29.89 -42.62 -46.38
N VAL A 312 -29.78 -41.45 -45.74
CA VAL A 312 -30.64 -41.06 -44.63
C VAL A 312 -32.00 -40.66 -45.21
N GLN A 313 -32.98 -41.58 -45.23
CA GLN A 313 -34.38 -41.20 -45.36
C GLN A 313 -34.87 -40.73 -43.99
N MET A 314 -35.04 -39.41 -43.82
CA MET A 314 -35.79 -38.86 -42.69
C MET A 314 -37.27 -38.87 -43.08
N ASN A 315 -38.07 -39.73 -42.45
CA ASN A 315 -39.52 -39.55 -42.45
C ASN A 315 -39.85 -38.50 -41.40
N PHE A 316 -40.52 -37.42 -41.84
CA PHE A 316 -40.95 -36.28 -41.04
C PHE A 316 -42.06 -36.63 -40.05
#